data_AF-A0A948B1W6-F1
#
_entry.id   AF-A0A948B1W6-F1
#
_cell.length_a   1.000
_cell.length_b   1.000
_cell.length_c   1.000
_cell.angle_alpha   90.00
_cell.angle_beta   90.00
_cell.angle_gamma   90.00
#
_symmetry.space_group_name_H-M   'P 1'
#
loop_
_entity.id
_entity.type
_entity.pdbx_description
1 polymer ?
#
loop_
_entity_poly.entity_id
_entity_poly.type
_entity_poly.pdbx_seq_one_letter_code
_entity_poly.pdbx_strand_id
1 'polypeptide(L)'
;MSPQHAGRKGWRQGPLEHIAFWQFMAFLMLISLIWVDAAVDLPSLFYRLPQSRFSWYRASLLTAGVILVAFITIAHAYVQQKRALKGLIKVCSYCHRVQVDEQAWHQMEEYVADRTLAEFSHGVCPACFKRVMEDLSTPPPSEPSPSSSRVDSTLDPGGGNP
;
A
#
# COMPACT_ATOMS: atom_id res chain seq x y z
N MET A 1 -15.81 -16.16 -23.81
CA MET A 1 -15.25 -14.96 -24.49
C MET A 1 -15.68 -13.72 -23.70
N SER A 2 -14.76 -13.14 -22.92
CA SER A 2 -14.84 -11.83 -22.22
C SER A 2 -13.62 -11.71 -21.28
N PRO A 3 -13.12 -10.50 -20.96
CA PRO A 3 -11.90 -10.00 -21.59
C PRO A 3 -10.69 -9.96 -20.66
N GLN A 4 -9.54 -10.12 -21.31
CA GLN A 4 -8.27 -9.44 -21.10
C GLN A 4 -8.24 -8.37 -19.99
N HIS A 5 -7.53 -8.66 -18.90
CA HIS A 5 -6.96 -7.64 -18.03
C HIS A 5 -5.44 -7.74 -18.05
N ALA A 6 -4.86 -7.04 -19.03
CA ALA A 6 -3.46 -6.68 -19.06
C ALA A 6 -3.16 -5.80 -17.83
N GLY A 7 -2.67 -6.42 -16.77
CA GLY A 7 -2.14 -5.75 -15.60
C GLY A 7 -0.88 -4.96 -15.98
N ARG A 8 -1.03 -3.65 -16.17
CA ARG A 8 0.08 -2.72 -16.39
C ARG A 8 1.11 -2.90 -15.28
N LYS A 9 2.27 -3.45 -15.63
CA LYS A 9 3.49 -3.47 -14.80
C LYS A 9 4.07 -2.06 -14.76
N GLY A 10 3.37 -1.15 -14.08
CA GLY A 10 3.82 0.21 -13.84
C GLY A 10 4.84 0.23 -12.72
N TRP A 11 6.06 -0.24 -12.99
CA TRP A 11 7.22 0.14 -12.19
C TRP A 11 7.42 1.64 -12.43
N ARG A 12 6.75 2.47 -11.62
CA ARG A 12 7.04 3.90 -11.56
C ARG A 12 8.51 4.00 -11.16
N GLN A 13 9.38 4.37 -12.09
CA GLN A 13 10.70 4.88 -11.77
C GLN A 13 10.48 6.11 -10.91
N GLY A 14 10.62 5.93 -9.60
CA GLY A 14 10.32 6.97 -8.63
C GLY A 14 11.46 7.98 -8.56
N PRO A 15 11.20 9.18 -8.02
CA PRO A 15 12.24 10.14 -7.57
C PRO A 15 13.27 9.53 -6.59
N LEU A 16 13.07 8.28 -6.20
CA LEU A 16 13.91 7.44 -5.37
C LEU A 16 15.24 7.04 -6.01
N GLU A 17 15.28 6.80 -7.33
CA GLU A 17 16.55 6.53 -8.02
C GLU A 17 17.43 7.78 -7.99
N HIS A 18 16.83 8.97 -8.12
CA HIS A 18 17.52 10.25 -7.98
C HIS A 18 18.04 10.49 -6.56
N ILE A 19 17.26 10.16 -5.53
CA ILE A 19 17.68 10.31 -4.12
C ILE A 19 18.82 9.33 -3.81
N ALA A 20 18.71 8.07 -4.24
CA ALA A 20 19.77 7.07 -4.04
C ALA A 20 21.06 7.44 -4.79
N PHE A 21 20.95 7.97 -6.01
CA PHE A 21 22.08 8.44 -6.80
C PHE A 21 22.82 9.60 -6.12
N TRP A 22 22.09 10.62 -5.66
CA TRP A 22 22.70 11.75 -4.95
C TRP A 22 23.31 11.36 -3.61
N GLN A 23 22.67 10.43 -2.88
CA GLN A 23 23.21 9.88 -1.64
C GLN A 23 24.57 9.18 -1.88
N PHE A 24 24.66 8.37 -2.94
CA PHE A 24 25.90 7.69 -3.32
C PHE A 24 26.99 8.70 -3.72
N MET A 25 26.63 9.73 -4.48
CA MET A 25 27.56 10.80 -4.86
C MET A 25 28.06 11.60 -3.65
N ALA A 26 27.20 11.86 -2.66
CA ALA A 26 27.60 12.51 -1.41
C ALA A 26 28.61 11.66 -0.63
N PHE A 27 28.40 10.34 -0.53
CA PHE A 27 29.35 9.45 0.13
C PHE A 27 30.69 9.33 -0.62
N LEU A 28 30.66 9.24 -1.95
CA LEU A 28 31.87 9.25 -2.77
C LEU A 28 32.67 10.56 -2.62
N MET A 29 31.98 11.70 -2.59
CA MET A 29 32.60 13.00 -2.35
C MET A 29 33.26 13.05 -0.97
N LEU A 30 32.59 12.55 0.07
CA LEU A 30 33.12 12.52 1.44
C LEU A 30 34.33 11.58 1.57
N ILE A 31 34.27 10.39 0.97
CA ILE A 31 35.40 9.44 0.93
C ILE A 31 36.58 10.07 0.18
N SER A 32 36.34 10.71 -0.96
CA SER A 32 37.39 11.40 -1.72
C SER A 32 38.04 12.51 -0.89
N LEU A 33 37.25 13.33 -0.19
CA LEU A 33 37.78 14.37 0.72
C LEU A 33 38.62 13.79 1.86
N ILE A 34 38.23 12.65 2.43
CA ILE A 34 39.01 11.97 3.49
C ILE A 34 40.37 11.50 2.95
N TRP A 35 40.40 10.96 1.72
CA TRP A 35 41.65 10.55 1.09
C TRP A 35 42.54 11.73 0.71
N VAL A 36 41.95 12.85 0.27
CA VAL A 36 42.67 14.08 -0.03
C VAL A 36 43.27 14.70 1.25
N ASP A 37 42.51 14.77 2.34
CA ASP A 37 43.00 15.28 3.63
C ASP A 37 44.14 14.42 4.20
N ALA A 38 43.99 13.08 4.11
CA ALA A 38 45.03 12.14 4.50
C ALA A 38 46.28 12.20 3.60
N ALA A 39 46.12 12.48 2.30
CA ALA A 39 47.23 12.58 1.35
C ALA A 39 47.99 13.91 1.46
N VAL A 40 47.30 15.00 1.80
CA VAL A 40 47.86 16.36 1.86
C VAL A 40 48.47 16.67 3.24
N ASP A 41 48.11 15.91 4.28
CA ASP A 41 48.61 16.13 5.65
C ASP A 41 48.40 17.60 6.08
N LEU A 42 47.21 18.12 5.75
CA LEU A 42 46.76 19.51 5.93
C LEU A 42 47.02 20.09 7.34
N PRO A 43 46.91 19.33 8.45
CA PRO A 43 47.25 19.81 9.78
C PRO A 43 48.74 20.15 9.95
N SER A 44 49.62 19.39 9.31
CA SER A 44 51.07 19.62 9.38
C SER A 44 51.47 20.89 8.62
N LEU A 45 50.81 21.15 7.49
CA LEU A 45 51.03 22.34 6.66
C LEU A 45 50.49 23.61 7.33
N PHE A 46 49.34 23.52 8.01
CA PHE A 46 48.67 24.65 8.65
C PHE A 46 49.22 24.99 10.06
N TYR A 47 49.62 23.98 10.86
CA TYR A 47 50.01 24.17 12.28
C TYR A 47 51.52 23.98 12.59
N ARG A 48 52.39 23.73 11.60
CA ARG A 48 53.87 23.58 11.76
C ARG A 48 54.32 22.68 12.93
N LEU A 49 53.65 21.56 13.15
CA LEU A 49 54.05 20.58 14.16
C LEU A 49 55.07 19.56 13.59
N PRO A 50 55.95 18.96 14.41
CA PRO A 50 56.89 17.92 13.95
C PRO A 50 56.13 16.68 13.44
N GLN A 51 56.56 16.14 12.29
CA GLN A 51 55.89 15.03 11.57
C GLN A 51 55.64 13.82 12.47
N SER A 52 54.38 13.59 12.84
CA SER A 52 53.96 12.34 13.47
C SER A 52 53.72 11.28 12.39
N ARG A 53 54.29 10.08 12.57
CA ARG A 53 54.17 8.95 11.64
C ARG A 53 52.73 8.72 11.18
N PHE A 54 52.54 8.75 9.87
CA PHE A 54 51.31 8.41 9.15
C PHE A 54 50.64 7.15 9.70
N SER A 55 49.51 7.30 10.40
CA SER A 55 48.74 6.18 10.96
C SER A 55 47.42 6.04 10.20
N TRP A 56 47.47 5.25 9.13
CA TRP A 56 46.36 4.81 8.28
C TRP A 56 45.13 4.29 9.06
N TYR A 57 45.31 3.87 10.31
CA TYR A 57 44.23 3.46 11.21
C TYR A 57 43.24 4.59 11.56
N ARG A 58 43.69 5.84 11.69
CA ARG A 58 42.79 6.97 11.97
C ARG A 58 41.87 7.28 10.80
N ALA A 59 42.41 7.24 9.59
CA ALA A 59 41.63 7.39 8.36
C ALA A 59 40.66 6.22 8.15
N SER A 60 41.09 4.99 8.46
CA SER A 60 40.25 3.78 8.38
C SER A 60 39.07 3.80 9.35
N LEU A 61 39.25 4.31 10.57
CA LEU A 61 38.18 4.39 11.57
C LEU A 61 37.11 5.43 11.20
N LEU A 62 37.51 6.57 10.61
CA LEU A 62 36.56 7.60 10.18
C LEU A 62 35.72 7.14 8.97
N THR A 63 36.33 6.45 8.00
CA THR A 63 35.58 5.90 6.86
C THR A 63 34.62 4.80 7.31
N ALA A 64 35.05 3.90 8.21
CA ALA A 64 34.19 2.87 8.79
C ALA A 64 32.97 3.48 9.50
N GLY A 65 33.16 4.58 10.25
CA GLY A 65 32.06 5.30 10.91
C GLY A 65 31.07 5.91 9.92
N VAL A 66 31.55 6.58 8.87
CA VAL A 66 30.69 7.17 7.82
C VAL A 66 29.92 6.08 7.07
N ILE A 67 30.57 4.96 6.74
CA ILE A 67 29.94 3.81 6.09
C ILE A 67 28.84 3.22 7.00
N LEU A 68 29.10 3.05 8.29
CA LEU A 68 28.11 2.52 9.22
C LEU A 68 26.86 3.41 9.29
N VAL A 69 27.03 4.73 9.41
CA VAL A 69 25.91 5.69 9.41
C VAL A 69 25.16 5.66 8.08
N ALA A 70 25.88 5.54 6.96
CA ALA A 70 25.28 5.37 5.64
C ALA A 70 24.37 4.14 5.58
N PHE A 71 24.87 2.98 6.04
CA PHE A 71 24.08 1.75 6.06
C PHE A 71 22.83 1.88 6.95
N ILE A 72 22.96 2.49 8.12
CA ILE A 72 21.84 2.67 9.06
C ILE A 72 20.76 3.56 8.45
N THR A 73 21.14 4.69 7.84
CA THR A 73 20.19 5.62 7.22
C THR A 73 19.45 5.00 6.03
N ILE A 74 20.16 4.28 5.16
CA ILE A 74 19.58 3.58 4.00
C ILE A 74 18.63 2.47 4.46
N ALA A 75 19.03 1.68 5.45
CA ALA A 75 18.20 0.60 5.99
C ALA A 75 16.88 1.13 6.57
N HIS A 76 16.93 2.23 7.33
CA HIS A 76 15.74 2.87 7.87
C HIS A 76 14.80 3.37 6.78
N ALA A 77 15.32 4.06 5.77
CA ALA A 77 14.52 4.54 4.63
C ALA A 77 13.83 3.39 3.90
N TYR A 78 14.54 2.27 3.69
CA TYR A 78 14.00 1.08 3.03
C TYR A 78 12.85 0.42 3.81
N VAL A 79 12.97 0.32 5.14
CA VAL A 79 11.93 -0.30 5.99
C VAL A 79 10.65 0.54 6.00
N GLN A 80 10.76 1.88 6.10
CA GLN A 80 9.59 2.76 6.10
C GLN A 80 8.80 2.68 4.79
N GLN A 81 9.49 2.54 3.65
CA GLN A 81 8.84 2.42 2.35
C GLN A 81 8.09 1.09 2.17
N LYS A 82 8.67 -0.02 2.64
CA LYS A 82 7.95 -1.30 2.64
C LYS A 82 6.67 -1.23 3.46
N ARG A 83 6.64 -0.44 4.54
CA ARG A 83 5.43 -0.23 5.34
C ARG A 83 4.41 0.63 4.60
N ALA A 84 4.86 1.68 3.90
CA ALA A 84 3.97 2.55 3.11
C ALA A 84 3.29 1.82 1.93
N LEU A 85 4.00 0.94 1.22
CA LEU A 85 3.41 0.13 0.14
C LEU A 85 2.46 -0.97 0.64
N LYS A 86 2.65 -1.45 1.87
CA LYS A 86 1.77 -2.45 2.50
C LYS A 86 0.44 -1.88 3.00
N GLY A 87 0.27 -0.56 3.00
CA GLY A 87 -0.95 0.11 3.48
C GLY A 87 -2.06 0.26 2.44
N LEU A 88 -1.80 0.01 1.15
CA LEU A 88 -2.84 0.12 0.11
C LEU A 88 -3.58 -1.21 -0.06
N ILE A 89 -4.73 -1.31 0.59
CA ILE A 89 -5.70 -2.38 0.39
C ILE A 89 -6.54 -2.05 -0.85
N LYS A 90 -6.56 -2.93 -1.84
CA LYS A 90 -7.43 -2.80 -3.01
C LYS A 90 -8.84 -3.26 -2.63
N VAL A 91 -9.79 -2.34 -2.68
CA VAL A 91 -11.21 -2.60 -2.40
C VAL A 91 -12.01 -2.48 -3.71
N CYS A 92 -12.91 -3.42 -3.96
CA CYS A 92 -13.82 -3.35 -5.10
C CYS A 92 -14.88 -2.26 -4.87
N SER A 93 -14.99 -1.30 -5.78
CA SER A 93 -15.95 -0.19 -5.68
C SER A 93 -17.41 -0.62 -5.75
N TYR A 94 -17.70 -1.82 -6.26
CA TYR A 94 -19.07 -2.29 -6.45
C TYR A 94 -19.58 -3.16 -5.30
N CYS A 95 -18.72 -4.02 -4.76
CA CYS A 95 -19.11 -5.00 -3.73
C CYS A 95 -18.34 -4.86 -2.42
N HIS A 96 -17.45 -3.86 -2.33
CA HIS A 96 -16.61 -3.55 -1.16
C HIS A 96 -15.75 -4.71 -0.65
N ARG A 97 -15.57 -5.78 -1.44
CA ARG A 97 -14.66 -6.88 -1.13
C ARG A 97 -13.21 -6.43 -1.22
N VAL A 98 -12.36 -7.01 -0.39
CA VAL A 98 -10.93 -6.76 -0.34
C VAL A 98 -10.19 -7.82 -1.17
N GLN A 99 -9.29 -7.39 -2.05
CA GLN A 99 -8.44 -8.29 -2.82
C GLN A 99 -7.27 -8.77 -1.94
N VAL A 100 -7.24 -10.05 -1.61
CA VAL A 100 -6.12 -10.68 -0.86
C VAL A 100 -5.03 -11.11 -1.83
N ASP A 101 -5.41 -11.79 -2.91
CA ASP A 101 -4.54 -12.26 -3.99
C ASP A 101 -5.17 -11.95 -5.35
N GLU A 102 -4.45 -12.17 -6.45
CA GLU A 102 -4.92 -11.80 -7.81
C GLU A 102 -6.27 -12.43 -8.18
N GLN A 103 -6.62 -13.55 -7.57
CA GLN A 103 -7.85 -14.32 -7.84
C GLN A 103 -8.77 -14.45 -6.61
N ALA A 104 -8.35 -14.00 -5.43
CA ALA A 104 -9.08 -14.20 -4.17
C ALA A 104 -9.61 -12.86 -3.61
N TRP A 105 -10.92 -12.82 -3.40
CA TRP A 105 -11.64 -11.68 -2.82
C TRP A 105 -12.32 -12.11 -1.53
N HIS A 106 -12.04 -11.41 -0.44
CA HIS A 106 -12.66 -11.64 0.86
C HIS A 106 -13.63 -10.51 1.21
N GLN A 107 -14.58 -10.80 2.09
CA GLN A 107 -15.42 -9.73 2.66
C GLN A 107 -14.53 -8.78 3.47
N MET A 108 -14.86 -7.49 3.49
CA MET A 108 -14.01 -6.51 4.17
C MET A 108 -13.97 -6.75 5.68
N GLU A 109 -15.09 -7.14 6.25
CA GLU A 109 -15.26 -7.45 7.66
C GLU A 109 -14.39 -8.65 8.05
N GLU A 110 -14.45 -9.73 7.28
CA GLU A 110 -13.62 -10.93 7.46
C GLU A 110 -12.13 -10.61 7.32
N TYR A 111 -11.75 -9.86 6.26
CA TYR A 111 -10.36 -9.46 6.03
C TYR A 111 -9.76 -8.65 7.17
N VAL A 112 -10.54 -7.72 7.75
CA VAL A 112 -10.10 -6.86 8.84
C VAL A 112 -10.11 -7.62 10.16
N ALA A 113 -11.13 -8.44 10.42
CA ALA A 113 -11.19 -9.28 11.62
C ALA A 113 -10.03 -10.28 11.68
N ASP A 114 -9.59 -10.83 10.55
CA ASP A 114 -8.45 -11.77 10.51
C ASP A 114 -7.09 -11.09 10.79
N ARG A 115 -6.94 -9.81 10.46
CA ARG A 115 -5.67 -9.07 10.57
C ARG A 115 -5.61 -8.07 11.72
N THR A 116 -6.72 -7.91 12.44
CA THR A 116 -6.83 -6.98 13.57
C THR A 116 -7.62 -7.64 14.70
N LEU A 117 -7.61 -7.05 15.88
CA LEU A 117 -8.45 -7.51 17.00
C LEU A 117 -9.85 -6.85 16.98
N ALA A 118 -10.32 -6.42 15.82
CA ALA A 118 -11.57 -5.68 15.69
C ALA A 118 -12.77 -6.64 15.60
N GLU A 119 -13.78 -6.42 16.44
CA GLU A 119 -15.09 -7.09 16.36
C GLU A 119 -16.09 -6.19 15.62
N PHE A 120 -16.78 -6.73 14.62
CA PHE A 120 -17.79 -6.01 13.86
C PHE A 120 -19.19 -6.23 14.44
N SER A 121 -19.87 -5.14 14.82
CA SER A 121 -21.29 -5.14 15.17
C SER A 121 -22.12 -4.50 14.07
N HIS A 122 -23.24 -5.12 13.68
CA HIS A 122 -24.19 -4.51 12.74
C HIS A 122 -25.05 -3.47 13.47
N GLY A 123 -24.88 -2.19 13.12
CA GLY A 123 -25.68 -1.07 13.65
C GLY A 123 -26.42 -0.33 12.54
N VAL A 124 -27.54 0.31 12.86
CA VAL A 124 -28.26 1.19 11.94
C VAL A 124 -27.98 2.64 12.30
N CYS A 125 -27.58 3.47 11.33
CA CYS A 125 -27.39 4.89 11.61
C CYS A 125 -28.75 5.62 11.70
N PRO A 126 -28.84 6.74 12.45
CA PRO A 126 -30.10 7.48 12.62
C PRO A 126 -30.75 7.91 11.30
N ALA A 127 -29.94 8.20 10.27
CA ALA A 127 -30.43 8.57 8.94
C ALA A 127 -31.15 7.40 8.24
N CYS A 128 -30.59 6.19 8.32
CA CYS A 128 -31.22 5.00 7.78
C CYS A 128 -32.48 4.63 8.55
N PHE A 129 -32.45 4.73 9.89
CA PHE A 129 -33.64 4.50 10.71
C PHE A 129 -34.80 5.42 10.32
N LYS A 130 -34.52 6.71 10.16
CA LYS A 130 -35.53 7.70 9.76
C LYS A 130 -36.15 7.39 8.40
N ARG A 131 -35.33 7.03 7.39
CA ARG A 131 -35.82 6.66 6.05
C ARG A 131 -36.77 5.45 6.10
N VAL A 132 -36.37 4.39 6.80
CA VAL A 132 -37.21 3.18 6.93
C VAL A 132 -38.51 3.51 7.64
N MET A 133 -38.48 4.33 8.69
CA MET A 133 -39.69 4.78 9.39
C MET A 133 -40.60 5.64 8.50
N GLU A 134 -40.02 6.49 7.64
CA GLU A 134 -40.75 7.32 6.69
C GLU A 134 -41.42 6.46 5.60
N ASP A 135 -40.71 5.49 5.04
CA ASP A 135 -41.25 4.50 4.09
C ASP A 135 -42.40 3.70 4.71
N LEU A 136 -42.28 3.29 5.98
CA LEU A 136 -43.35 2.57 6.70
C LEU A 136 -44.54 3.45 7.07
N SER A 137 -44.32 4.76 7.25
CA SER A 137 -45.39 5.73 7.56
C SER A 137 -46.18 6.16 6.33
N THR A 138 -45.67 5.87 5.13
CA THR A 138 -46.36 6.16 3.88
C THR A 138 -47.34 5.02 3.61
N PRO A 139 -48.66 5.26 3.60
CA PRO A 139 -49.60 4.21 3.24
C PRO A 139 -49.26 3.71 1.83
N PRO A 140 -49.27 2.39 1.59
CA PRO A 140 -48.97 1.85 0.27
C PRO A 140 -49.86 2.56 -0.75
N PRO A 141 -49.34 2.96 -1.92
CA PRO A 141 -50.18 3.49 -2.98
C PRO A 141 -51.27 2.45 -3.21
N SER A 142 -52.53 2.86 -3.12
CA SER A 142 -53.69 1.99 -3.27
C SER A 142 -53.49 1.12 -4.51
N GLU A 143 -53.12 -0.15 -4.31
CA GLU A 143 -53.02 -1.09 -5.41
C GLU A 143 -54.39 -1.11 -6.08
N PRO A 144 -54.49 -0.90 -7.41
CA PRO A 144 -55.72 -1.21 -8.09
C PRO A 144 -55.99 -2.69 -7.81
N SER A 145 -57.05 -2.92 -7.05
CA SER A 145 -57.60 -4.23 -6.73
C SER A 145 -57.52 -5.13 -7.95
N PRO A 146 -56.99 -6.37 -7.85
CA PRO A 146 -56.99 -7.30 -8.96
C PRO A 146 -58.44 -7.62 -9.30
N SER A 147 -59.00 -6.87 -10.25
CA SER A 147 -60.31 -7.13 -10.83
C SER A 147 -60.20 -8.48 -11.51
N SER A 148 -60.98 -9.43 -11.01
CA SER A 148 -61.18 -10.76 -11.55
C SER A 148 -61.18 -10.78 -13.09
N SER A 149 -60.08 -11.24 -13.70
CA SER A 149 -60.09 -11.61 -15.10
C SER A 149 -59.33 -12.92 -15.28
N ARG A 150 -60.13 -13.98 -15.32
CA ARG A 150 -59.97 -15.16 -16.16
C ARG A 150 -58.75 -16.04 -15.84
N VAL A 151 -58.99 -17.00 -14.94
CA VAL A 151 -58.30 -18.31 -14.98
C VAL A 151 -58.68 -18.94 -16.33
N ASP A 152 -57.76 -18.89 -17.29
CA ASP A 152 -57.92 -19.56 -18.58
C ASP A 152 -57.52 -21.02 -18.42
N SER A 153 -58.48 -21.83 -17.97
CA SER A 153 -58.39 -23.29 -17.92
C SER A 153 -58.58 -23.86 -19.32
N THR A 154 -57.63 -23.62 -20.23
CA THR A 154 -57.63 -24.30 -21.54
C THR A 154 -56.27 -24.87 -21.89
N LEU A 155 -56.32 -26.20 -22.09
CA LEU A 155 -55.35 -27.08 -22.73
C LEU A 155 -54.09 -27.44 -21.94
N ASP A 156 -54.25 -28.48 -21.13
CA ASP A 156 -53.30 -29.58 -21.07
C ASP A 156 -53.60 -30.55 -22.24
N PRO A 157 -52.71 -30.72 -23.23
CA PRO A 157 -52.69 -31.92 -24.05
C PRO A 157 -51.51 -32.77 -23.61
N GLY A 158 -51.83 -33.95 -23.06
CA GLY A 158 -50.85 -34.94 -22.70
C GLY A 158 -49.89 -35.25 -23.85
N GLY A 159 -48.61 -35.33 -23.49
CA GLY A 159 -47.54 -35.81 -24.36
C GLY A 159 -46.73 -36.82 -23.57
N GLY A 160 -47.20 -38.06 -23.56
CA GLY A 160 -46.42 -39.17 -23.06
C GLY A 160 -45.33 -39.62 -24.04
N ASN A 161 -44.51 -40.53 -23.51
CA ASN A 161 -43.75 -41.58 -24.18
C ASN A 161 -42.25 -41.31 -24.42
N PRO A 162 -41.43 -42.37 -24.53
CA PRO A 162 -41.25 -43.55 -23.67
C PRO A 162 -39.99 -43.48 -22.78
#